data_AF-A0A6G3BIC3-F1
#
_entry.id   AF-A0A6G3BIC3-F1
#
_cell.length_a   1.000
_cell.length_b   1.000
_cell.length_c   1.000
_cell.angle_alpha   90.00
_cell.angle_beta   90.00
_cell.angle_gamma   90.00
#
_symmetry.space_group_name_H-M   'P 1'
#
loop_
_entity.id
_entity.type
_entity.pdbx_description
1 polymer ?
#
loop_
_entity_poly.entity_id
_entity_poly.type
_entity_poly.pdbx_seq_one_letter_code
_entity_poly.pdbx_strand_id
1 'polypeptide(L)'
;MMPRSIRAALATVAAATALASGTATLLAAPAWATVPSAVVAPRSAVAGGPADGLPAIIASAADAARDRVLRLAKSNLPAEIRTSAWNALRSTRGEAAIEEWLTPGGGYDAAKQRLRDARSRNRAYCEQVVRTHTVGFSPQVRAAAERALKGNDADRAAFVRTGYAEAQKRDRAAREADGRHRLEIAAKDREFVRAMAANDPGEHVRAAAGWAVRPGSTDEDVAEFFGYGWTSGAVLDLEAYRLRVADADVRRHHLLTRLIAQAAAAEQELETAADTARARAEAERSWRAVAEHAESARTAWLAEQSAARVQAESWRTVAQVSKESADTVWKDITAPAEARQGDWAAEQTEASEAAAFWKDMADRARESETRVKN
;
A
#
# COMPACT_ATOMS: atom_id res chain seq x y z
N MET A 1 -0.79 -38.16 -76.40
CA MET A 1 -0.28 -39.35 -75.69
C MET A 1 -0.61 -39.20 -74.20
N MET A 2 -1.50 -40.05 -73.68
CA MET A 2 -1.72 -40.36 -72.25
C MET A 2 -1.35 -41.86 -72.07
N PRO A 3 -1.31 -42.51 -70.87
CA PRO A 3 -1.88 -42.19 -69.54
C PRO A 3 -0.78 -42.17 -68.42
N ARG A 4 -0.93 -42.46 -67.11
CA ARG A 4 -2.00 -42.88 -66.15
C ARG A 4 -1.57 -42.35 -64.75
N SER A 5 -2.38 -41.65 -63.94
CA SER A 5 -3.42 -42.13 -62.97
C SER A 5 -2.90 -43.11 -61.90
N ILE A 6 -3.08 -42.81 -60.60
CA ILE A 6 -4.19 -43.24 -59.68
C ILE A 6 -4.13 -42.29 -58.43
N ARG A 7 -5.19 -41.56 -57.98
CA ARG A 7 -6.46 -41.92 -57.26
C ARG A 7 -6.24 -42.51 -55.85
N ALA A 8 -7.03 -42.29 -54.79
CA ALA A 8 -8.33 -41.62 -54.54
C ALA A 8 -8.33 -41.01 -53.08
N ALA A 9 -9.05 -39.93 -52.70
CA ALA A 9 -10.49 -39.77 -52.37
C ALA A 9 -10.94 -40.56 -51.08
N LEU A 10 -11.87 -40.16 -50.19
CA LEU A 10 -13.04 -39.24 -50.15
C LEU A 10 -13.14 -38.56 -48.73
N ALA A 11 -13.79 -37.41 -48.47
CA ALA A 11 -15.24 -37.05 -48.41
C ALA A 11 -16.06 -37.85 -47.34
N THR A 12 -17.12 -37.38 -46.65
CA THR A 12 -17.94 -36.14 -46.75
C THR A 12 -18.76 -35.84 -45.47
N VAL A 13 -19.09 -34.55 -45.26
CA VAL A 13 -20.22 -33.88 -44.56
C VAL A 13 -21.43 -34.69 -44.05
N ALA A 14 -21.92 -34.37 -42.82
CA ALA A 14 -23.32 -34.14 -42.37
C ALA A 14 -23.40 -34.16 -40.81
N ALA A 15 -24.35 -33.63 -40.05
CA ALA A 15 -25.36 -32.55 -40.06
C ALA A 15 -26.39 -32.89 -38.95
N ALA A 16 -27.00 -31.89 -38.28
CA ALA A 16 -28.09 -32.03 -37.27
C ALA A 16 -27.71 -32.76 -35.94
N THR A 17 -28.42 -32.65 -34.81
CA THR A 17 -29.68 -31.95 -34.45
C THR A 17 -29.67 -31.57 -32.95
N ALA A 18 -30.62 -30.74 -32.51
CA ALA A 18 -30.84 -30.43 -31.08
C ALA A 18 -31.87 -31.36 -30.40
N LEU A 19 -31.99 -31.19 -29.07
CA LEU A 19 -33.09 -31.58 -28.14
C LEU A 19 -33.09 -32.95 -27.44
N ALA A 20 -32.98 -32.83 -26.10
CA ALA A 20 -33.86 -33.39 -25.05
C ALA A 20 -33.56 -34.76 -24.39
N SER A 21 -34.01 -34.80 -23.12
CA SER A 21 -34.22 -35.97 -22.24
C SER A 21 -32.97 -36.60 -21.59
N GLY A 22 -32.74 -36.20 -20.34
CA GLY A 22 -31.69 -36.78 -19.51
C GLY A 22 -31.99 -38.18 -18.95
N THR A 23 -31.00 -38.69 -18.22
CA THR A 23 -31.16 -39.68 -17.15
C THR A 23 -30.14 -39.37 -16.07
N ALA A 24 -30.52 -39.55 -14.80
CA ALA A 24 -29.65 -39.26 -13.67
C ALA A 24 -28.67 -40.42 -13.43
N THR A 25 -27.38 -40.11 -13.35
CA THR A 25 -26.37 -41.00 -12.79
C THR A 25 -25.73 -40.34 -11.58
N LEU A 26 -26.03 -40.92 -10.41
CA LEU A 26 -25.40 -40.59 -9.13
C LEU A 26 -23.90 -40.91 -9.20
N LEU A 27 -23.06 -39.88 -9.29
CA LEU A 27 -21.64 -40.00 -8.99
C LEU A 27 -21.35 -39.32 -7.65
N ALA A 28 -21.12 -40.14 -6.63
CA ALA A 28 -20.75 -39.68 -5.31
C ALA A 28 -19.35 -39.04 -5.34
N ALA A 29 -19.29 -37.74 -5.07
CA ALA A 29 -18.03 -37.03 -4.89
C ALA A 29 -17.40 -37.34 -3.51
N PRO A 30 -16.06 -37.34 -3.37
CA PRO A 30 -15.39 -37.66 -2.12
C PRO A 30 -15.64 -36.59 -1.04
N ALA A 31 -15.81 -37.06 0.20
CA ALA A 31 -16.43 -36.31 1.30
C ALA A 31 -15.48 -35.33 2.05
N TRP A 32 -14.79 -34.42 1.36
CA TRP A 32 -14.04 -33.33 2.02
C TRP A 32 -14.21 -31.94 1.35
N ALA A 33 -15.43 -31.60 0.91
CA ALA A 33 -15.68 -30.31 0.24
C ALA A 33 -17.08 -29.71 0.51
N THR A 34 -17.46 -29.54 1.78
CA THR A 34 -18.60 -28.69 2.18
C THR A 34 -18.48 -28.23 3.63
N VAL A 35 -17.75 -27.13 3.85
CA VAL A 35 -17.96 -26.32 5.06
C VAL A 35 -19.17 -25.44 4.77
N PRO A 36 -20.22 -25.40 5.62
CA PRO A 36 -21.34 -24.51 5.39
C PRO A 36 -20.86 -23.06 5.45
N SER A 37 -21.16 -22.28 4.40
CA SER A 37 -21.07 -20.82 4.47
C SER A 37 -22.02 -20.33 5.56
N ALA A 38 -21.47 -20.11 6.75
CA ALA A 38 -22.14 -19.33 7.77
C ALA A 38 -22.28 -17.90 7.23
N VAL A 39 -23.45 -17.59 6.67
CA VAL A 39 -23.88 -16.21 6.48
C VAL A 39 -23.91 -15.61 7.88
N VAL A 40 -22.86 -14.84 8.22
CA VAL A 40 -22.83 -14.02 9.43
C VAL A 40 -23.87 -12.93 9.20
N ALA A 41 -25.10 -13.21 9.61
CA ALA A 41 -26.13 -12.19 9.72
C ALA A 41 -25.57 -11.04 10.57
N PRO A 42 -25.82 -9.77 10.21
CA PRO A 42 -25.46 -8.67 11.09
C PRO A 42 -26.11 -8.92 12.45
N ARG A 43 -25.29 -9.00 13.50
CA ARG A 43 -25.80 -9.02 14.87
C ARG A 43 -26.49 -7.69 15.10
N SER A 44 -27.82 -7.67 15.01
CA SER A 44 -28.63 -6.56 15.50
C SER A 44 -28.17 -6.23 16.91
N ALA A 45 -27.75 -4.98 17.11
CA ALA A 45 -27.31 -4.51 18.41
C ALA A 45 -28.48 -4.64 19.40
N VAL A 46 -28.40 -5.61 20.31
CA VAL A 46 -29.21 -5.60 21.51
C VAL A 46 -28.68 -4.44 22.34
N ALA A 47 -29.54 -3.46 22.61
CA ALA A 47 -29.22 -2.33 23.47
C ALA A 47 -28.97 -2.84 24.90
N GLY A 48 -27.71 -3.07 25.23
CA GLY A 48 -27.25 -3.28 26.60
C GLY A 48 -27.36 -1.98 27.40
N GLY A 49 -27.65 -2.09 28.70
CA GLY A 49 -27.77 -0.94 29.59
C GLY A 49 -26.45 -0.19 29.80
N PRO A 50 -26.49 1.01 30.41
CA PRO A 50 -25.37 1.95 30.46
C PRO A 50 -24.15 1.54 31.31
N ALA A 51 -24.11 0.30 31.84
CA ALA A 51 -23.03 -0.22 32.67
C ALA A 51 -21.87 -0.87 31.87
N ASP A 52 -22.10 -1.32 30.63
CA ASP A 52 -21.11 -2.08 29.85
C ASP A 52 -20.17 -1.22 28.96
N GLY A 53 -20.24 0.11 29.08
CA GLY A 53 -19.55 1.04 28.18
C GLY A 53 -18.01 1.00 28.24
N LEU A 54 -17.43 1.06 29.44
CA LEU A 54 -15.98 1.14 29.61
C LEU A 54 -15.25 -0.14 29.13
N PRO A 55 -15.64 -1.37 29.51
CA PRO A 55 -15.02 -2.60 29.00
C PRO A 55 -15.09 -2.70 27.48
N ALA A 56 -16.20 -2.27 26.86
CA ALA A 56 -16.36 -2.25 25.41
C ALA A 56 -15.45 -1.22 24.71
N ILE A 57 -15.14 -0.08 25.34
CA ILE A 57 -14.18 0.91 24.81
C ILE A 57 -12.76 0.37 24.89
N ILE A 58 -12.36 -0.23 26.02
CA ILE A 58 -11.04 -0.86 26.19
C ILE A 58 -10.83 -1.98 25.16
N ALA A 59 -11.79 -2.91 25.04
CA ALA A 59 -11.72 -4.00 24.07
C ALA A 59 -11.66 -3.49 22.63
N SER A 60 -12.49 -2.50 22.27
CA SER A 60 -12.50 -1.90 20.94
C SER A 60 -11.18 -1.20 20.57
N ALA A 61 -10.49 -0.59 21.53
CA ALA A 61 -9.17 0.00 21.31
C ALA A 61 -8.07 -1.06 21.16
N ALA A 62 -8.12 -2.14 21.93
CA ALA A 62 -7.21 -3.28 21.80
C ALA A 62 -7.37 -4.01 20.45
N ASP A 63 -8.61 -4.28 20.03
CA ASP A 63 -8.90 -4.87 18.72
C ASP A 63 -8.49 -3.94 17.57
N ALA A 64 -8.74 -2.64 17.67
CA ALA A 64 -8.28 -1.68 16.66
C ALA A 64 -6.75 -1.59 16.58
N ALA A 65 -6.05 -1.70 17.71
CA ALA A 65 -4.59 -1.78 17.77
C ALA A 65 -4.06 -3.07 17.10
N ARG A 66 -4.65 -4.23 17.43
CA ARG A 66 -4.37 -5.52 16.77
C ARG A 66 -4.59 -5.43 15.27
N ASP A 67 -5.74 -4.93 14.84
CA ASP A 67 -6.10 -4.80 13.43
C ASP A 67 -5.17 -3.85 12.69
N ARG A 68 -4.68 -2.79 13.35
CA ARG A 68 -3.64 -1.93 12.76
C ARG A 68 -2.33 -2.68 12.57
N VAL A 69 -1.86 -3.42 13.57
CA VAL A 69 -0.64 -4.27 13.41
C VAL A 69 -0.86 -5.33 12.31
N LEU A 70 -2.06 -5.90 12.19
CA LEU A 70 -2.42 -6.85 11.13
C LEU A 70 -2.44 -6.22 9.73
N ARG A 71 -2.99 -5.01 9.57
CA ARG A 71 -2.90 -4.21 8.33
C ARG A 71 -1.45 -3.97 7.95
N LEU A 72 -0.63 -3.51 8.90
CA LEU A 72 0.81 -3.27 8.67
C LEU A 72 1.55 -4.56 8.29
N ALA A 73 1.22 -5.71 8.91
CA ALA A 73 1.80 -7.03 8.59
C ALA A 73 1.42 -7.55 7.18
N LYS A 74 0.23 -7.19 6.68
CA LYS A 74 -0.28 -7.56 5.35
C LYS A 74 0.03 -6.55 4.25
N SER A 75 0.44 -5.34 4.61
CA SER A 75 0.69 -4.21 3.69
C SER A 75 1.85 -4.45 2.70
N ASN A 76 2.13 -3.43 1.87
CA ASN A 76 3.32 -3.33 1.03
C ASN A 76 4.49 -2.57 1.69
N LEU A 77 4.48 -2.41 3.03
CA LEU A 77 5.61 -1.84 3.75
C LEU A 77 6.88 -2.72 3.68
N PRO A 78 8.07 -2.15 3.97
CA PRO A 78 9.33 -2.90 4.04
C PRO A 78 9.25 -4.17 4.89
N ALA A 79 9.94 -5.22 4.44
CA ALA A 79 9.82 -6.59 4.98
C ALA A 79 10.18 -6.68 6.48
N GLU A 80 11.07 -5.82 6.97
CA GLU A 80 11.49 -5.73 8.37
C GLU A 80 10.34 -5.29 9.28
N ILE A 81 9.49 -4.36 8.82
CA ILE A 81 8.28 -3.91 9.52
C ILE A 81 7.24 -5.02 9.50
N ARG A 82 6.95 -5.59 8.32
CA ARG A 82 5.92 -6.63 8.16
C ARG A 82 6.24 -7.88 8.98
N THR A 83 7.48 -8.34 8.94
CA THR A 83 7.96 -9.48 9.73
C THR A 83 7.89 -9.18 11.23
N SER A 84 8.27 -7.98 11.65
CA SER A 84 8.17 -7.59 13.06
C SER A 84 6.72 -7.53 13.56
N ALA A 85 5.80 -7.06 12.72
CA ALA A 85 4.37 -7.04 13.01
C ALA A 85 3.80 -8.46 13.13
N TRP A 86 4.15 -9.36 12.21
CA TRP A 86 3.80 -10.79 12.33
C TRP A 86 4.33 -11.44 13.61
N ASN A 87 5.54 -11.08 14.05
CA ASN A 87 6.12 -11.60 15.29
C ASN A 87 5.38 -11.09 16.53
N ALA A 88 4.91 -9.83 16.54
CA ALA A 88 4.06 -9.31 17.61
C ALA A 88 2.71 -10.04 17.66
N LEU A 89 2.03 -10.16 16.52
CA LEU A 89 0.72 -10.83 16.38
C LEU A 89 0.74 -12.33 16.74
N ARG A 90 1.88 -13.00 16.56
CA ARG A 90 2.09 -14.42 16.88
C ARG A 90 2.70 -14.64 18.27
N SER A 91 2.95 -13.59 19.04
CA SER A 91 3.54 -13.71 20.37
C SER A 91 2.55 -14.37 21.34
N THR A 92 3.04 -15.32 22.14
CA THR A 92 2.27 -15.94 23.23
C THR A 92 1.88 -14.95 24.33
N ARG A 93 2.43 -13.73 24.34
CA ARG A 93 2.07 -12.64 25.26
C ARG A 93 0.80 -11.89 24.87
N GLY A 94 0.19 -12.18 23.72
CA GLY A 94 -1.06 -11.55 23.27
C GLY A 94 -0.94 -10.02 23.16
N GLU A 95 -1.91 -9.29 23.73
CA GLU A 95 -2.00 -7.82 23.66
C GLU A 95 -0.73 -7.12 24.14
N ALA A 96 -0.06 -7.63 25.18
CA ALA A 96 1.15 -7.00 25.71
C ALA A 96 2.28 -6.92 24.66
N ALA A 97 2.35 -7.86 23.72
CA ALA A 97 3.30 -7.80 22.61
C ALA A 97 2.88 -6.80 21.52
N ILE A 98 1.58 -6.56 21.33
CA ILE A 98 1.03 -5.58 20.40
C ILE A 98 1.26 -4.16 20.96
N GLU A 99 0.98 -3.95 22.25
CA GLU A 99 1.21 -2.68 22.93
C GLU A 99 2.71 -2.30 22.98
N GLU A 100 3.59 -3.25 23.34
CA GLU A 100 5.05 -3.03 23.30
C GLU A 100 5.53 -2.76 21.86
N TRP A 101 4.92 -3.37 20.84
CA TRP A 101 5.29 -3.13 19.45
C TRP A 101 4.90 -1.71 18.97
N LEU A 102 3.77 -1.18 19.44
CA LEU A 102 3.26 0.15 19.11
C LEU A 102 3.89 1.29 19.94
N THR A 103 4.46 0.97 21.11
CA THR A 103 5.06 1.94 22.03
C THR A 103 6.28 2.63 21.41
N PRO A 104 6.52 3.94 21.66
CA PRO A 104 7.72 4.64 21.21
C PRO A 104 9.01 3.95 21.67
N GLY A 105 9.95 3.75 20.74
CA GLY A 105 11.16 2.96 20.94
C GLY A 105 10.96 1.44 20.90
N GLY A 106 9.70 0.98 20.79
CA GLY A 106 9.31 -0.42 20.75
C GLY A 106 9.51 -1.10 19.40
N GLY A 107 8.77 -2.19 19.19
CA GLY A 107 8.98 -3.10 18.05
C GLY A 107 8.87 -2.47 16.66
N TYR A 108 7.96 -1.51 16.45
CA TYR A 108 7.85 -0.77 15.19
C TYR A 108 9.07 0.14 14.95
N ASP A 109 9.51 0.89 15.96
CA ASP A 109 10.69 1.75 15.87
C ASP A 109 11.97 0.94 15.66
N ALA A 110 12.13 -0.17 16.38
CA ALA A 110 13.23 -1.11 16.17
C ALA A 110 13.23 -1.70 14.75
N ALA A 111 12.06 -1.96 14.16
CA ALA A 111 11.95 -2.39 12.76
C ALA A 111 12.36 -1.30 11.76
N LYS A 112 11.98 -0.04 12.00
CA LYS A 112 12.46 1.11 11.19
C LYS A 112 13.96 1.32 11.31
N GLN A 113 14.58 1.09 12.48
CA GLN A 113 16.04 1.19 12.58
C GLN A 113 16.75 0.17 11.68
N ARG A 114 16.25 -1.07 11.61
CA ARG A 114 16.78 -2.10 10.69
C ARG A 114 16.68 -1.70 9.20
N LEU A 115 15.74 -0.83 8.81
CA LEU A 115 15.71 -0.26 7.46
C LEU A 115 16.92 0.62 7.11
N ARG A 116 17.68 1.07 8.12
CA ARG A 116 18.91 1.84 7.92
C ARG A 116 20.13 0.95 7.69
N ASP A 117 20.02 -0.35 7.95
CA ASP A 117 21.09 -1.32 7.72
C ASP A 117 21.42 -1.38 6.23
N ALA A 118 22.72 -1.28 5.91
CA ALA A 118 23.19 -1.29 4.52
C ALA A 118 22.72 -2.53 3.75
N ARG A 119 22.61 -3.69 4.44
CA ARG A 119 22.08 -4.94 3.90
C ARG A 119 20.66 -4.78 3.35
N SER A 120 19.74 -4.30 4.20
CA SER A 120 18.32 -4.15 3.86
C SER A 120 18.14 -3.09 2.78
N ARG A 121 18.84 -1.95 2.88
CA ARG A 121 18.79 -0.89 1.83
C ARG A 121 19.30 -1.39 0.48
N ASN A 122 20.43 -2.10 0.45
CA ASN A 122 20.99 -2.61 -0.80
C ASN A 122 20.06 -3.66 -1.43
N ARG A 123 19.42 -4.50 -0.62
CA ARG A 123 18.39 -5.45 -1.11
C ARG A 123 17.19 -4.72 -1.68
N ALA A 124 16.58 -3.80 -0.92
CA ALA A 124 15.40 -3.04 -1.34
C ALA A 124 15.67 -2.24 -2.64
N TYR A 125 16.86 -1.64 -2.77
CA TYR A 125 17.29 -0.98 -4.00
C TYR A 125 17.35 -1.93 -5.20
N CYS A 126 17.94 -3.12 -5.04
CA CYS A 126 17.94 -4.12 -6.12
C CYS A 126 16.52 -4.60 -6.48
N GLU A 127 15.65 -4.84 -5.49
CA GLU A 127 14.24 -5.22 -5.72
C GLU A 127 13.47 -4.12 -6.46
N GLN A 128 13.69 -2.85 -6.08
CA GLN A 128 13.13 -1.68 -6.76
C GLN A 128 13.61 -1.59 -8.22
N VAL A 129 14.92 -1.75 -8.49
CA VAL A 129 15.45 -1.69 -9.86
C VAL A 129 14.83 -2.77 -10.74
N VAL A 130 14.67 -4.01 -10.27
CA VAL A 130 14.00 -5.07 -11.04
C VAL A 130 12.52 -4.77 -11.30
N ARG A 131 11.86 -4.08 -10.37
CA ARG A 131 10.45 -3.66 -10.49
C ARG A 131 10.26 -2.51 -11.48
N THR A 132 11.18 -1.55 -11.54
CA THR A 132 11.01 -0.31 -12.33
C THR A 132 11.71 -0.31 -13.68
N HIS A 133 12.75 -1.12 -13.88
CA HIS A 133 13.49 -1.18 -15.13
C HIS A 133 12.95 -2.30 -16.02
N THR A 134 12.34 -1.94 -17.15
CA THR A 134 11.73 -2.89 -18.08
C THR A 134 12.81 -3.61 -18.90
N VAL A 135 12.50 -4.83 -19.37
CA VAL A 135 13.38 -5.57 -20.30
C VAL A 135 13.50 -4.87 -21.65
N GLY A 136 12.46 -4.12 -22.06
CA GLY A 136 12.46 -3.38 -23.32
C GLY A 136 13.37 -2.14 -23.29
N PHE A 137 13.45 -1.43 -22.16
CA PHE A 137 14.17 -0.16 -22.08
C PHE A 137 15.55 -0.24 -21.42
N SER A 138 15.70 -1.04 -20.34
CA SER A 138 16.95 -1.16 -19.57
C SER A 138 17.29 -2.62 -19.21
N PRO A 139 17.49 -3.50 -20.21
CA PRO A 139 17.75 -4.92 -20.01
C PRO A 139 19.02 -5.20 -19.21
N GLN A 140 20.11 -4.45 -19.41
CA GLN A 140 21.37 -4.69 -18.70
C GLN A 140 21.26 -4.31 -17.22
N VAL A 141 20.63 -3.17 -16.90
CA VAL A 141 20.36 -2.75 -15.52
C VAL A 141 19.49 -3.78 -14.80
N ARG A 142 18.39 -4.22 -15.43
CA ARG A 142 17.50 -5.22 -14.85
C ARG A 142 18.22 -6.55 -14.60
N ALA A 143 18.94 -7.08 -15.60
CA ALA A 143 19.68 -8.34 -15.48
C ALA A 143 20.85 -8.27 -14.48
N ALA A 144 21.45 -7.09 -14.28
CA ALA A 144 22.44 -6.89 -13.23
C ALA A 144 21.81 -6.88 -11.83
N ALA A 145 20.66 -6.22 -11.65
CA ALA A 145 19.92 -6.23 -10.39
C ALA A 145 19.38 -7.64 -10.04
N GLU A 146 18.82 -8.38 -11.00
CA GLU A 146 18.36 -9.76 -10.80
C GLU A 146 19.49 -10.70 -10.37
N ARG A 147 20.70 -10.52 -10.91
CA ARG A 147 21.90 -11.27 -10.46
C ARG A 147 22.29 -10.90 -9.04
N ALA A 148 22.29 -9.61 -8.69
CA ALA A 148 22.59 -9.14 -7.34
C ALA A 148 21.57 -9.64 -6.28
N LEU A 149 20.30 -9.81 -6.66
CA LEU A 149 19.28 -10.40 -5.80
C LEU A 149 19.49 -11.90 -5.56
N LYS A 150 19.88 -12.64 -6.60
CA LYS A 150 20.21 -14.08 -6.49
C LYS A 150 21.51 -14.34 -5.73
N GLY A 151 22.39 -13.34 -5.65
CA GLY A 151 23.66 -13.38 -4.93
C GLY A 151 23.57 -13.12 -3.42
N ASN A 152 24.73 -12.89 -2.81
CA ASN A 152 24.90 -12.57 -1.40
C ASN A 152 24.86 -11.04 -1.13
N ASP A 153 25.12 -10.63 0.12
CA ASP A 153 25.06 -9.22 0.51
C ASP A 153 26.19 -8.35 -0.08
N ALA A 154 27.35 -8.95 -0.38
CA ALA A 154 28.45 -8.28 -1.08
C ALA A 154 28.11 -8.06 -2.56
N ASP A 155 27.41 -9.00 -3.21
CA ASP A 155 26.94 -8.84 -4.60
C ASP A 155 25.95 -7.67 -4.72
N ARG A 156 25.01 -7.56 -3.76
CA ARG A 156 24.12 -6.40 -3.63
C ARG A 156 24.88 -5.10 -3.42
N ALA A 157 25.88 -5.09 -2.52
CA ALA A 157 26.69 -3.91 -2.27
C ALA A 157 27.54 -3.49 -3.47
N ALA A 158 28.08 -4.44 -4.24
CA ALA A 158 28.83 -4.18 -5.46
C ALA A 158 27.93 -3.57 -6.56
N PHE A 159 26.72 -4.11 -6.71
CA PHE A 159 25.72 -3.55 -7.64
C PHE A 159 25.34 -2.11 -7.30
N VAL A 160 25.03 -1.82 -6.04
CA VAL A 160 24.70 -0.46 -5.57
C VAL A 160 25.87 0.50 -5.77
N ARG A 161 27.11 0.08 -5.50
CA ARG A 161 28.30 0.95 -5.52
C ARG A 161 28.75 1.33 -6.94
N THR A 162 28.75 0.38 -7.89
CA THR A 162 29.15 0.66 -9.29
C THR A 162 28.30 -0.05 -10.33
N GLY A 163 27.82 -1.27 -10.06
CA GLY A 163 27.16 -2.11 -11.05
C GLY A 163 25.91 -1.50 -11.71
N TYR A 164 25.12 -0.71 -10.97
CA TYR A 164 23.97 0.02 -11.54
C TYR A 164 24.43 1.03 -12.60
N ALA A 165 25.36 1.93 -12.24
CA ALA A 165 25.83 2.98 -13.15
C ALA A 165 26.57 2.41 -14.37
N GLU A 166 27.31 1.31 -14.19
CA GLU A 166 27.93 0.61 -15.32
C GLU A 166 26.89 -0.05 -16.24
N ALA A 167 25.86 -0.69 -15.68
CA ALA A 167 24.81 -1.32 -16.47
C ALA A 167 23.98 -0.28 -17.24
N GLN A 168 23.67 0.86 -16.60
CA GLN A 168 22.96 1.98 -17.23
C GLN A 168 23.77 2.57 -18.39
N LYS A 169 25.10 2.68 -18.27
CA LYS A 169 25.98 3.07 -19.39
C LYS A 169 25.93 2.08 -20.56
N ARG A 170 25.83 0.77 -20.29
CA ARG A 170 25.70 -0.26 -21.33
C ARG A 170 24.35 -0.18 -22.03
N ASP A 171 23.26 0.06 -21.29
CA ASP A 171 21.93 0.27 -21.86
C ASP A 171 21.88 1.54 -22.75
N ARG A 172 22.40 2.69 -22.29
CA ARG A 172 22.52 3.91 -23.12
C ARG A 172 23.31 3.65 -24.41
N ALA A 173 24.52 3.09 -24.30
CA ALA A 173 25.39 2.84 -25.45
C ALA A 173 24.74 1.88 -26.47
N ALA A 174 23.93 0.93 -26.02
CA ALA A 174 23.16 0.05 -26.90
C ALA A 174 22.04 0.81 -27.65
N ARG A 175 21.30 1.70 -26.97
CA ARG A 175 20.27 2.56 -27.59
C ARG A 175 20.87 3.59 -28.55
N GLU A 176 22.02 4.16 -28.23
CA GLU A 176 22.75 5.09 -29.10
C GLU A 176 23.21 4.41 -30.40
N ALA A 177 23.68 3.16 -30.31
CA ALA A 177 24.17 2.38 -31.45
C ALA A 177 23.05 1.79 -32.33
N ASP A 178 21.92 1.36 -31.76
CA ASP A 178 20.76 0.93 -32.55
C ASP A 178 19.83 2.10 -32.84
N GLY A 179 20.07 2.78 -33.97
CA GLY A 179 19.26 3.89 -34.45
C GLY A 179 17.75 3.57 -34.62
N ARG A 180 17.33 2.30 -34.56
CA ARG A 180 15.91 1.90 -34.55
C ARG A 180 15.27 1.93 -33.15
N HIS A 181 16.06 1.95 -32.09
CA HIS A 181 15.62 2.09 -30.69
C HIS A 181 15.78 3.52 -30.15
N ARG A 182 16.29 4.45 -30.95
CA ARG A 182 16.28 5.87 -30.60
C ARG A 182 14.83 6.36 -30.56
N LEU A 183 14.34 6.62 -29.35
CA LEU A 183 13.01 7.18 -29.16
C LEU A 183 13.00 8.64 -29.64
N GLU A 184 12.10 8.95 -30.57
CA GLU A 184 11.82 10.33 -30.94
C GLU A 184 10.99 10.97 -29.81
N ILE A 185 11.56 12.00 -29.18
CA ILE A 185 10.91 12.77 -28.13
C ILE A 185 10.32 14.02 -28.77
N ALA A 186 8.99 14.13 -28.79
CA ALA A 186 8.33 15.30 -29.34
C ALA A 186 8.41 16.49 -28.39
N ALA A 187 8.21 17.70 -28.91
CA ALA A 187 8.18 18.92 -28.09
C ALA A 187 7.14 18.84 -26.97
N LYS A 188 5.98 18.22 -27.25
CA LYS A 188 4.90 17.94 -26.28
C LYS A 188 5.34 17.01 -25.14
N ASP A 189 6.22 16.05 -25.38
CA ASP A 189 6.71 15.13 -24.35
C ASP A 189 7.64 15.86 -23.39
N ARG A 190 8.54 16.70 -23.93
CA ARG A 190 9.38 17.58 -23.11
C ARG A 190 8.52 18.56 -22.29
N GLU A 191 7.45 19.09 -22.87
CA GLU A 191 6.51 19.98 -22.17
C GLU A 191 5.74 19.25 -21.06
N PHE A 192 5.27 18.03 -21.29
CA PHE A 192 4.65 17.18 -20.27
C PHE A 192 5.59 16.91 -19.10
N VAL A 193 6.86 16.58 -19.36
CA VAL A 193 7.84 16.36 -18.27
C VAL A 193 8.16 17.66 -17.52
N ARG A 194 8.19 18.83 -18.19
CA ARG A 194 8.28 20.14 -17.49
C ARG A 194 7.04 20.41 -16.62
N ALA A 195 5.85 20.08 -17.11
CA ALA A 195 4.61 20.27 -16.37
C ALA A 195 4.57 19.41 -15.10
N MET A 196 5.02 18.15 -15.17
CA MET A 196 5.19 17.30 -13.98
C MET A 196 6.28 17.83 -13.04
N ALA A 197 7.43 18.26 -13.56
CA ALA A 197 8.52 18.79 -12.72
C ALA A 197 8.06 19.97 -11.84
N ALA A 198 7.13 20.79 -12.35
CA ALA A 198 6.54 21.90 -11.61
C ALA A 198 5.34 21.49 -10.72
N ASN A 199 4.44 20.63 -11.20
CA ASN A 199 3.08 20.51 -10.65
C ASN A 199 2.67 19.09 -10.19
N ASP A 200 3.48 18.04 -10.43
CA ASP A 200 3.09 16.69 -10.01
C ASP A 200 2.95 16.63 -8.46
N PRO A 201 1.92 15.95 -7.89
CA PRO A 201 1.77 15.88 -6.44
C PRO A 201 2.86 15.06 -5.73
N GLY A 202 3.50 14.10 -6.41
CA GLY A 202 4.60 13.28 -5.90
C GLY A 202 5.95 14.03 -5.88
N GLU A 203 6.66 14.00 -4.77
CA GLU A 203 7.96 14.66 -4.65
C GLU A 203 9.04 13.96 -5.48
N HIS A 204 9.05 12.64 -5.48
CA HIS A 204 10.03 11.86 -6.22
C HIS A 204 9.73 11.85 -7.73
N VAL A 205 8.47 11.89 -8.15
CA VAL A 205 8.10 12.15 -9.57
C VAL A 205 8.52 13.56 -9.99
N ARG A 206 8.21 14.62 -9.22
CA ARG A 206 8.71 15.99 -9.51
C ARG A 206 10.24 16.02 -9.64
N ALA A 207 10.95 15.38 -8.73
CA ALA A 207 12.42 15.35 -8.74
C ALA A 207 12.98 14.59 -9.96
N ALA A 208 12.40 13.44 -10.33
CA ALA A 208 12.80 12.69 -11.51
C ALA A 208 12.53 13.49 -12.81
N ALA A 209 11.35 14.12 -12.90
CA ALA A 209 10.99 14.97 -14.03
C ALA A 209 11.90 16.20 -14.14
N GLY A 210 12.14 16.89 -13.02
CA GLY A 210 13.04 18.05 -12.95
C GLY A 210 14.49 17.71 -13.32
N TRP A 211 14.97 16.52 -12.96
CA TRP A 211 16.27 16.03 -13.43
C TRP A 211 16.29 15.83 -14.95
N ALA A 212 15.23 15.27 -15.54
CA ALA A 212 15.15 15.02 -16.98
C ALA A 212 15.06 16.29 -17.84
N VAL A 213 14.54 17.40 -17.29
CA VAL A 213 14.43 18.70 -17.99
C VAL A 213 15.41 19.77 -17.48
N ARG A 214 16.44 19.36 -16.72
CA ARG A 214 17.49 20.24 -16.18
C ARG A 214 18.24 20.99 -17.30
N PRO A 215 18.88 22.15 -17.02
CA PRO A 215 19.76 22.82 -17.97
C PRO A 215 20.83 21.86 -18.52
N GLY A 216 20.94 21.79 -19.85
CA GLY A 216 21.86 20.86 -20.54
C GLY A 216 21.36 19.43 -20.69
N SER A 217 20.09 19.13 -20.41
CA SER A 217 19.51 17.81 -20.72
C SER A 217 19.24 17.60 -22.21
N THR A 218 19.13 16.33 -22.58
CA THR A 218 18.97 15.82 -23.94
C THR A 218 17.66 15.05 -24.08
N ASP A 219 17.30 14.63 -25.30
CA ASP A 219 16.15 13.73 -25.50
C ASP A 219 16.34 12.39 -24.79
N GLU A 220 17.57 11.91 -24.62
CA GLU A 220 17.87 10.67 -23.89
C GLU A 220 17.51 10.79 -22.40
N ASP A 221 17.70 11.96 -21.77
CA ASP A 221 17.28 12.19 -20.38
C ASP A 221 15.75 12.13 -20.22
N VAL A 222 15.01 12.62 -21.23
CA VAL A 222 13.54 12.57 -21.26
C VAL A 222 13.06 11.15 -21.56
N ALA A 223 13.70 10.44 -22.50
CA ALA A 223 13.44 9.03 -22.79
C ALA A 223 13.66 8.15 -21.55
N GLU A 224 14.73 8.38 -20.78
CA GLU A 224 14.97 7.65 -19.52
C GLU A 224 13.95 7.95 -18.43
N PHE A 225 13.42 9.18 -18.38
CA PHE A 225 12.32 9.50 -17.48
C PHE A 225 11.09 8.65 -17.77
N PHE A 226 10.64 8.55 -19.03
CA PHE A 226 9.52 7.68 -19.39
C PHE A 226 9.87 6.18 -19.19
N GLY A 227 11.08 5.76 -19.58
CA GLY A 227 11.50 4.36 -19.56
C GLY A 227 11.67 3.75 -18.16
N TYR A 228 12.04 4.54 -17.14
CA TYR A 228 12.08 4.07 -15.74
C TYR A 228 11.99 5.18 -14.67
N GLY A 229 12.40 6.43 -14.97
CA GLY A 229 12.53 7.49 -13.96
C GLY A 229 11.20 7.85 -13.29
N TRP A 230 10.14 8.02 -14.09
CA TRP A 230 8.77 8.27 -13.66
C TRP A 230 8.23 7.16 -12.75
N THR A 231 8.26 5.90 -13.21
CA THR A 231 7.83 4.73 -12.41
C THR A 231 8.65 4.58 -11.12
N SER A 232 9.94 4.91 -11.16
CA SER A 232 10.80 4.88 -9.98
C SER A 232 10.39 5.95 -8.96
N GLY A 233 10.11 7.18 -9.41
CA GLY A 233 9.56 8.24 -8.55
C GLY A 233 8.20 7.86 -7.97
N ALA A 234 7.28 7.38 -8.81
CA ALA A 234 5.92 6.99 -8.44
C ALA A 234 5.87 5.96 -7.29
N VAL A 235 6.77 4.98 -7.35
CA VAL A 235 6.88 3.94 -6.32
C VAL A 235 7.49 4.50 -5.03
N LEU A 236 8.51 5.35 -5.12
CA LEU A 236 9.09 6.01 -3.94
C LEU A 236 8.09 6.93 -3.24
N ASP A 237 7.29 7.69 -3.98
CA ASP A 237 6.25 8.56 -3.42
C ASP A 237 5.19 7.76 -2.64
N LEU A 238 4.75 6.63 -3.19
CA LEU A 238 3.80 5.74 -2.52
C LEU A 238 4.42 5.02 -1.30
N GLU A 239 5.68 4.58 -1.38
CA GLU A 239 6.39 3.96 -0.26
C GLU A 239 6.64 4.96 0.88
N ALA A 240 7.03 6.20 0.55
CA ALA A 240 7.20 7.30 1.51
C ALA A 240 5.88 7.69 2.17
N TYR A 241 4.79 7.81 1.40
CA TYR A 241 3.45 8.04 1.92
C TYR A 241 3.02 6.95 2.90
N ARG A 242 3.09 5.67 2.48
CA ARG A 242 2.70 4.51 3.31
C ARG A 242 3.49 4.48 4.62
N LEU A 243 4.80 4.73 4.57
CA LEU A 243 5.65 4.75 5.76
C LEU A 243 5.29 5.91 6.70
N ARG A 244 5.08 7.12 6.18
CA ARG A 244 4.69 8.31 6.96
C ARG A 244 3.34 8.12 7.66
N VAL A 245 2.35 7.59 6.94
CA VAL A 245 1.00 7.33 7.48
C VAL A 245 1.04 6.22 8.54
N ALA A 246 1.77 5.13 8.28
CA ALA A 246 2.00 4.08 9.29
C ALA A 246 2.66 4.63 10.56
N ASP A 247 3.70 5.46 10.41
CA ASP A 247 4.47 6.03 11.51
C ASP A 247 3.65 6.99 12.39
N ALA A 248 2.83 7.84 11.77
CA ALA A 248 1.92 8.71 12.49
C ALA A 248 0.84 7.91 13.24
N ASP A 249 0.27 6.89 12.60
CA ASP A 249 -0.89 6.18 13.12
C ASP A 249 -0.54 5.13 14.21
N VAL A 250 0.63 4.50 14.14
CA VAL A 250 1.18 3.69 15.24
C VAL A 250 1.23 4.51 16.54
N ARG A 251 1.72 5.76 16.46
CA ARG A 251 1.73 6.67 17.62
C ARG A 251 0.33 7.05 18.09
N ARG A 252 -0.64 7.24 17.19
CA ARG A 252 -2.03 7.54 17.56
C ARG A 252 -2.68 6.37 18.31
N HIS A 253 -2.49 5.14 17.84
CA HIS A 253 -3.01 3.96 18.53
C HIS A 253 -2.37 3.76 19.92
N HIS A 254 -1.05 3.91 20.07
CA HIS A 254 -0.41 3.87 21.38
C HIS A 254 -0.95 4.93 22.34
N LEU A 255 -1.09 6.18 21.89
CA LEU A 255 -1.62 7.26 22.71
C LEU A 255 -3.09 7.02 23.09
N LEU A 256 -3.90 6.47 22.17
CA LEU A 256 -5.30 6.11 22.45
C LEU A 256 -5.39 5.08 23.60
N THR A 257 -4.63 3.98 23.51
CA THR A 257 -4.60 2.95 24.57
C THR A 257 -4.26 3.55 25.93
N ARG A 258 -3.27 4.47 25.98
CA ARG A 258 -2.88 5.15 27.22
C ARG A 258 -3.95 6.09 27.76
N LEU A 259 -4.60 6.89 26.91
CA LEU A 259 -5.65 7.82 27.33
C LEU A 259 -6.89 7.06 27.83
N ILE A 260 -7.26 5.96 27.19
CA ILE A 260 -8.35 5.09 27.65
C ILE A 260 -8.02 4.45 29.01
N ALA A 261 -6.79 3.96 29.21
CA ALA A 261 -6.36 3.42 30.50
C ALA A 261 -6.39 4.48 31.62
N GLN A 262 -6.05 5.74 31.31
CA GLN A 262 -6.16 6.86 32.25
C GLN A 262 -7.62 7.19 32.58
N ALA A 263 -8.51 7.25 31.58
CA ALA A 263 -9.94 7.47 31.80
C ALA A 263 -10.60 6.34 32.60
N ALA A 264 -10.21 5.08 32.33
CA ALA A 264 -10.65 3.90 33.09
C ALA A 264 -10.26 4.00 34.57
N ALA A 265 -9.01 4.38 34.87
CA ALA A 265 -8.54 4.55 36.23
C ALA A 265 -9.27 5.70 36.94
N ALA A 266 -9.50 6.83 36.27
CA ALA A 266 -10.23 7.96 36.83
C ALA A 266 -11.71 7.63 37.13
N GLU A 267 -12.38 6.81 36.29
CA GLU A 267 -13.72 6.29 36.60
C GLU A 267 -13.71 5.36 37.82
N GLN A 268 -12.70 4.49 37.97
CA GLN A 268 -12.58 3.61 39.16
C GLN A 268 -12.29 4.40 40.44
N GLU A 269 -11.48 5.46 40.37
CA GLU A 269 -11.24 6.36 41.51
C GLU A 269 -12.54 7.06 41.94
N LEU A 270 -13.41 7.45 41.01
CA LEU A 270 -14.70 8.09 41.32
C LEU A 270 -15.62 7.22 42.19
N GLU A 271 -15.57 5.88 42.06
CA GLU A 271 -16.38 4.97 42.88
C GLU A 271 -15.98 4.99 44.37
N THR A 272 -14.74 5.37 44.69
CA THR A 272 -14.16 5.27 46.03
C THR A 272 -13.65 6.59 46.60
N ALA A 273 -13.70 7.68 45.82
CA ALA A 273 -13.17 8.98 46.19
C ALA A 273 -13.95 9.66 47.33
N ALA A 274 -13.21 10.09 48.36
CA ALA A 274 -13.75 10.94 49.42
C ALA A 274 -14.14 12.36 48.91
N ASP A 275 -13.45 12.84 47.87
CA ASP A 275 -13.79 14.07 47.14
C ASP A 275 -14.36 13.70 45.76
N THR A 276 -15.65 13.37 45.75
CA THR A 276 -16.38 12.96 44.54
C THR A 276 -16.48 14.07 43.49
N ALA A 277 -16.43 15.35 43.91
CA ALA A 277 -16.44 16.48 42.99
C ALA A 277 -15.12 16.57 42.21
N ARG A 278 -13.98 16.43 42.90
CA ARG A 278 -12.66 16.37 42.26
C ARG A 278 -12.49 15.13 41.38
N ALA A 279 -12.89 13.96 41.86
CA ALA A 279 -12.77 12.72 41.08
C ALA A 279 -13.63 12.76 39.80
N ARG A 280 -14.85 13.29 39.88
CA ARG A 280 -15.71 13.51 38.70
C ARG A 280 -15.04 14.44 37.69
N ALA A 281 -14.46 15.55 38.15
CA ALA A 281 -13.75 16.48 37.28
C ALA A 281 -12.50 15.85 36.63
N GLU A 282 -11.82 14.91 37.29
CA GLU A 282 -10.71 14.17 36.68
C GLU A 282 -11.20 13.21 35.59
N ALA A 283 -12.17 12.36 35.89
CA ALA A 283 -12.73 11.42 34.93
C ALA A 283 -13.36 12.12 33.71
N GLU A 284 -14.03 13.27 33.90
CA GLU A 284 -14.51 14.12 32.82
C GLU A 284 -13.35 14.64 31.94
N ARG A 285 -12.26 15.12 32.55
CA ARG A 285 -11.07 15.59 31.80
C ARG A 285 -10.39 14.45 31.04
N SER A 286 -10.29 13.26 31.64
CA SER A 286 -9.68 12.10 30.98
C SER A 286 -10.47 11.65 29.75
N TRP A 287 -11.80 11.58 29.83
CA TRP A 287 -12.63 11.25 28.66
C TRP A 287 -12.59 12.33 27.58
N ARG A 288 -12.58 13.61 27.96
CA ARG A 288 -12.39 14.70 27.01
C ARG A 288 -11.08 14.56 26.24
N ALA A 289 -9.98 14.19 26.91
CA ALA A 289 -8.69 13.97 26.28
C ALA A 289 -8.73 12.79 25.26
N VAL A 290 -9.46 11.71 25.56
CA VAL A 290 -9.71 10.62 24.58
C VAL A 290 -10.47 11.16 23.36
N ALA A 291 -11.53 11.94 23.57
CA ALA A 291 -12.35 12.50 22.50
C ALA A 291 -11.56 13.49 21.61
N GLU A 292 -10.78 14.39 22.20
CA GLU A 292 -9.94 15.36 21.50
C GLU A 292 -8.83 14.68 20.67
N HIS A 293 -8.17 13.66 21.24
CA HIS A 293 -7.18 12.85 20.51
C HIS A 293 -7.82 12.12 19.32
N ALA A 294 -8.98 11.49 19.52
CA ALA A 294 -9.68 10.78 18.46
C ALA A 294 -10.19 11.71 17.35
N GLU A 295 -10.70 12.90 17.70
CA GLU A 295 -11.12 13.92 16.72
C GLU A 295 -9.94 14.48 15.90
N SER A 296 -8.79 14.70 16.55
CA SER A 296 -7.53 15.08 15.89
C SER A 296 -7.06 14.00 14.91
N ALA A 297 -7.09 12.73 15.35
CA ALA A 297 -6.76 11.58 14.51
C ALA A 297 -7.70 11.43 13.30
N ARG A 298 -9.02 11.60 13.49
CA ARG A 298 -10.03 11.62 12.42
C ARG A 298 -9.72 12.71 11.40
N THR A 299 -9.46 13.93 11.87
CA THR A 299 -9.16 15.09 11.02
C THR A 299 -7.91 14.84 10.18
N ALA A 300 -6.85 14.27 10.78
CA ALA A 300 -5.64 13.92 10.04
C ALA A 300 -5.89 12.83 8.99
N TRP A 301 -6.68 11.80 9.30
CA TRP A 301 -7.02 10.75 8.33
C TRP A 301 -7.89 11.24 7.16
N LEU A 302 -8.77 12.22 7.37
CA LEU A 302 -9.48 12.91 6.27
C LEU A 302 -8.53 13.70 5.36
N ALA A 303 -7.45 14.28 5.91
CA ALA A 303 -6.41 14.92 5.10
C ALA A 303 -5.65 13.89 4.25
N GLU A 304 -5.30 12.72 4.82
CA GLU A 304 -4.69 11.62 4.07
C GLU A 304 -5.61 11.10 2.96
N GLN A 305 -6.92 10.96 3.24
CA GLN A 305 -7.93 10.57 2.24
C GLN A 305 -7.95 11.55 1.06
N SER A 306 -7.90 12.86 1.32
CA SER A 306 -7.86 13.88 0.26
C SER A 306 -6.54 13.84 -0.52
N ALA A 307 -5.40 13.61 0.14
CA ALA A 307 -4.10 13.49 -0.52
C ALA A 307 -4.03 12.27 -1.45
N ALA A 308 -4.50 11.10 -0.97
CA ALA A 308 -4.59 9.88 -1.76
C ALA A 308 -5.52 10.01 -2.96
N ARG A 309 -6.65 10.73 -2.82
CA ARG A 309 -7.54 11.07 -3.94
C ARG A 309 -6.84 11.92 -5.00
N VAL A 310 -6.15 13.00 -4.61
CA VAL A 310 -5.43 13.89 -5.54
C VAL A 310 -4.36 13.11 -6.32
N GLN A 311 -3.65 12.21 -5.65
CA GLN A 311 -2.74 11.27 -6.30
C GLN A 311 -3.48 10.39 -7.32
N ALA A 312 -4.53 9.66 -6.91
CA ALA A 312 -5.30 8.78 -7.80
C ALA A 312 -5.86 9.52 -9.03
N GLU A 313 -6.31 10.77 -8.87
CA GLU A 313 -6.78 11.63 -9.96
C GLU A 313 -5.64 12.05 -10.92
N SER A 314 -4.44 12.31 -10.40
CA SER A 314 -3.24 12.54 -11.22
C SER A 314 -2.89 11.30 -12.06
N TRP A 315 -2.79 10.12 -11.42
CA TRP A 315 -2.45 8.86 -12.12
C TRP A 315 -3.50 8.47 -13.16
N ARG A 316 -4.80 8.70 -12.89
CA ARG A 316 -5.88 8.54 -13.87
C ARG A 316 -5.69 9.46 -15.08
N THR A 317 -5.25 10.69 -14.86
CA THR A 317 -5.00 11.67 -15.93
C THR A 317 -3.81 11.23 -16.79
N VAL A 318 -2.70 10.79 -16.17
CA VAL A 318 -1.55 10.25 -16.91
C VAL A 318 -1.92 8.99 -17.70
N ALA A 319 -2.71 8.08 -17.11
CA ALA A 319 -3.21 6.89 -17.80
C ALA A 319 -4.07 7.24 -19.03
N GLN A 320 -4.86 8.33 -18.97
CA GLN A 320 -5.66 8.79 -20.11
C GLN A 320 -4.79 9.37 -21.22
N VAL A 321 -3.87 10.30 -20.90
CA VAL A 321 -2.93 10.88 -21.89
C VAL A 321 -2.11 9.78 -22.56
N SER A 322 -1.68 8.77 -21.80
CA SER A 322 -0.94 7.62 -22.30
C SER A 322 -1.74 6.73 -23.26
N LYS A 323 -3.07 6.66 -23.14
CA LYS A 323 -3.95 5.92 -24.07
C LYS A 323 -4.25 6.70 -25.35
N GLU A 324 -4.29 8.02 -25.26
CA GLU A 324 -4.57 8.92 -26.39
C GLU A 324 -3.31 9.20 -27.22
N SER A 325 -2.12 9.00 -26.65
CA SER A 325 -0.86 9.15 -27.38
C SER A 325 -0.59 8.00 -28.35
N ALA A 326 -0.18 8.37 -29.57
CA ALA A 326 0.31 7.43 -30.58
C ALA A 326 1.84 7.22 -30.50
N ASP A 327 2.55 7.98 -29.67
CA ASP A 327 4.02 7.97 -29.66
C ASP A 327 4.58 6.78 -28.88
N THR A 328 5.66 6.20 -29.38
CA THR A 328 6.26 4.97 -28.82
C THR A 328 6.76 5.11 -27.38
N VAL A 329 7.13 6.33 -26.96
CA VAL A 329 7.60 6.63 -25.59
C VAL A 329 6.51 6.43 -24.53
N TRP A 330 5.23 6.52 -24.91
CA TRP A 330 4.08 6.34 -24.01
C TRP A 330 3.61 4.87 -23.90
N LYS A 331 4.08 3.99 -24.77
CA LYS A 331 3.57 2.62 -24.91
C LYS A 331 3.61 1.81 -23.60
N ASP A 332 4.65 2.01 -22.78
CA ASP A 332 4.87 1.28 -21.54
C ASP A 332 4.34 2.03 -20.29
N ILE A 333 3.68 3.20 -20.46
CA ILE A 333 3.24 4.09 -19.38
C ILE A 333 1.82 3.74 -18.88
N THR A 334 0.91 3.33 -19.77
CA THR A 334 -0.52 3.13 -19.45
C THR A 334 -0.75 2.16 -18.28
N ALA A 335 -0.21 0.94 -18.36
CA ALA A 335 -0.47 -0.09 -17.35
C ALA A 335 0.17 0.24 -15.98
N PRO A 336 1.41 0.77 -15.89
CA PRO A 336 1.92 1.34 -14.65
C PRO A 336 1.06 2.48 -14.09
N ALA A 337 0.56 3.40 -14.92
CA ALA A 337 -0.30 4.51 -14.46
C ALA A 337 -1.61 3.99 -13.84
N GLU A 338 -2.28 3.04 -14.49
CA GLU A 338 -3.49 2.38 -13.97
C GLU A 338 -3.20 1.63 -12.66
N ALA A 339 -2.06 0.94 -12.58
CA ALA A 339 -1.63 0.27 -11.34
C ALA A 339 -1.34 1.26 -10.21
N ARG A 340 -0.72 2.42 -10.49
CA ARG A 340 -0.52 3.49 -9.49
C ARG A 340 -1.87 4.10 -9.06
N GLN A 341 -2.80 4.35 -9.99
CA GLN A 341 -4.15 4.80 -9.69
C GLN A 341 -4.86 3.84 -8.73
N GLY A 342 -4.80 2.53 -9.01
CA GLY A 342 -5.38 1.49 -8.17
C GLY A 342 -4.77 1.43 -6.77
N ASP A 343 -3.43 1.52 -6.67
CA ASP A 343 -2.73 1.62 -5.39
C ASP A 343 -3.22 2.83 -4.58
N TRP A 344 -3.28 4.03 -5.17
CA TRP A 344 -3.72 5.24 -4.45
C TRP A 344 -5.21 5.25 -4.10
N ALA A 345 -6.07 4.63 -4.91
CA ALA A 345 -7.48 4.42 -4.57
C ALA A 345 -7.65 3.46 -3.37
N ALA A 346 -6.77 2.47 -3.21
CA ALA A 346 -6.73 1.63 -2.02
C ALA A 346 -6.30 2.43 -0.78
N GLU A 347 -5.28 3.28 -0.88
CA GLU A 347 -4.88 4.19 0.23
C GLU A 347 -6.01 5.15 0.63
N GLN A 348 -6.77 5.68 -0.35
CA GLN A 348 -7.95 6.52 -0.09
C GLN A 348 -9.04 5.75 0.68
N THR A 349 -9.21 4.47 0.36
CA THR A 349 -10.19 3.60 1.02
C THR A 349 -9.76 3.33 2.47
N GLU A 350 -8.50 2.91 2.71
CA GLU A 350 -7.95 2.71 4.07
C GLU A 350 -8.06 3.99 4.92
N ALA A 351 -7.76 5.16 4.34
CA ALA A 351 -7.87 6.42 5.04
C ALA A 351 -9.33 6.76 5.45
N SER A 352 -10.31 6.34 4.64
CA SER A 352 -11.74 6.51 4.96
C SER A 352 -12.20 5.60 6.10
N GLU A 353 -11.75 4.35 6.12
CA GLU A 353 -12.05 3.37 7.17
C GLU A 353 -11.42 3.79 8.50
N ALA A 354 -10.17 4.27 8.46
CA ALA A 354 -9.49 4.79 9.63
C ALA A 354 -10.20 6.05 10.18
N ALA A 355 -10.59 7.00 9.33
CA ALA A 355 -11.36 8.17 9.75
C ALA A 355 -12.72 7.77 10.39
N ALA A 356 -13.38 6.73 9.89
CA ALA A 356 -14.62 6.22 10.49
C ALA A 356 -14.38 5.63 11.90
N PHE A 357 -13.33 4.83 12.09
CA PHE A 357 -12.93 4.33 13.42
C PHE A 357 -12.65 5.46 14.41
N TRP A 358 -11.86 6.46 14.00
CA TRP A 358 -11.52 7.58 14.86
C TRP A 358 -12.74 8.47 15.20
N LYS A 359 -13.76 8.52 14.32
CA LYS A 359 -15.05 9.13 14.63
C LYS A 359 -15.82 8.36 15.72
N ASP A 360 -15.99 7.04 15.57
CA ASP A 360 -16.67 6.19 16.55
C ASP A 360 -16.05 6.34 17.95
N MET A 361 -14.72 6.29 18.01
CA MET A 361 -13.98 6.44 19.26
C MET A 361 -14.18 7.83 19.90
N ALA A 362 -14.21 8.91 19.09
CA ALA A 362 -14.47 10.26 19.60
C ALA A 362 -15.90 10.41 20.16
N ASP A 363 -16.89 9.80 19.52
CA ASP A 363 -18.29 9.87 19.96
C ASP A 363 -18.52 9.07 21.25
N ARG A 364 -17.99 7.85 21.34
CA ARG A 364 -18.07 7.00 22.56
C ARG A 364 -17.32 7.59 23.75
N ALA A 365 -16.25 8.35 23.49
CA ALA A 365 -15.57 9.14 24.51
C ALA A 365 -16.41 10.33 25.00
N ARG A 366 -17.12 11.05 24.11
CA ARG A 366 -18.06 12.13 24.49
C ARG A 366 -19.27 11.61 25.26
N GLU A 367 -19.79 10.46 24.89
CA GLU A 367 -20.85 9.76 25.64
C GLU A 367 -20.39 9.41 27.06
N SER A 368 -19.13 8.96 27.20
CA SER A 368 -18.53 8.64 28.50
C SER A 368 -18.23 9.89 29.34
N GLU A 369 -17.74 10.96 28.72
CA GLU A 369 -17.60 12.28 29.35
C GLU A 369 -18.94 12.78 29.90
N THR A 370 -20.02 12.59 29.12
CA THR A 370 -21.39 12.98 29.52
C THR A 370 -21.95 12.08 30.62
N ARG A 371 -21.68 10.76 30.58
CA ARG A 371 -22.05 9.81 31.63
C ARG A 371 -21.46 10.19 32.98
N VAL A 372 -20.19 10.57 33.02
CA VAL A 372 -19.46 10.93 34.25
C VAL A 372 -19.93 12.26 34.85
N LYS A 373 -20.36 13.21 34.01
CA LYS A 373 -20.90 14.51 34.48
C LYS A 373 -22.21 14.39 35.27
N ASN A 374 -23.03 13.40 34.92
CA ASN A 374 -24.34 13.16 35.53
C ASN A 374 -24.24 12.38 36.86
#